data_AF-A0A2V8LPX7-F1
#
_entry.id   AF-A0A2V8LPX7-F1
#
_cell.length_a   1.000
_cell.length_b   1.000
_cell.length_c   1.000
_cell.angle_alpha   90.00
_cell.angle_beta   90.00
_cell.angle_gamma   90.00
#
_symmetry.space_group_name_H-M   'P 1'
#
loop_
_entity.id
_entity.type
_entity.pdbx_description
1 polymer ?
#
loop_
_entity_poly.entity_id
_entity_poly.type
_entity_poly.pdbx_seq_one_letter_code
_entity_poly.pdbx_strand_id
1 'polypeptide(L)'
;MVLRRVLFISAIGFTLGSALMVAPALAHHSTAMYNMATPVTVTGTVKRFEWTNPHAFVFLEVKDEKGNLIEWEVEMMSLNHLRGYGWTRNTLKAGDVISCTGGAAKSGAPSMISSYMKLGDGRMMKS
;
A
#
# COMPACT_ATOMS: atom_id res chain seq x y z
N MET A 1 -38.82 -51.57 -52.42
CA MET A 1 -38.24 -50.49 -53.25
C MET A 1 -38.02 -49.30 -52.32
N VAL A 2 -36.76 -48.97 -52.06
CA VAL A 2 -36.30 -48.15 -50.92
C VAL A 2 -36.50 -46.66 -51.20
N LEU A 3 -37.11 -45.92 -50.27
CA LEU A 3 -37.26 -44.46 -50.34
C LEU A 3 -36.12 -43.78 -49.57
N ARG A 4 -35.42 -42.88 -50.26
CA ARG A 4 -34.36 -42.00 -49.74
C ARG A 4 -34.94 -40.97 -48.76
N ARG A 5 -34.24 -40.71 -47.65
CA ARG A 5 -34.13 -39.37 -47.06
C ARG A 5 -32.74 -39.19 -46.46
N VAL A 6 -32.00 -38.25 -47.05
CA VAL A 6 -30.76 -37.69 -46.54
C VAL A 6 -31.13 -36.76 -45.39
N LEU A 7 -30.54 -36.95 -44.22
CA LEU A 7 -30.49 -35.91 -43.19
C LEU A 7 -29.05 -35.78 -42.71
N PHE A 8 -28.45 -34.66 -43.07
CA PHE A 8 -27.23 -34.13 -42.49
C PHE A 8 -27.46 -33.94 -40.99
N ILE A 9 -26.76 -34.69 -40.16
CA ILE A 9 -26.67 -34.37 -38.73
C ILE A 9 -25.41 -33.54 -38.56
N SER A 10 -25.66 -32.27 -38.30
CA SER A 10 -24.73 -31.19 -38.07
C SER A 10 -23.62 -31.56 -37.10
N ALA A 11 -22.38 -31.21 -37.45
CA ALA A 11 -21.28 -31.11 -36.51
C ALA A 11 -21.64 -30.07 -35.44
N ILE A 12 -22.03 -30.53 -34.26
CA ILE A 12 -22.16 -29.67 -33.09
C ILE A 12 -20.84 -29.77 -32.34
N GLY A 13 -20.00 -28.76 -32.54
CA GLY A 13 -18.73 -28.59 -31.86
C GLY A 13 -18.94 -28.55 -30.35
N PHE A 14 -18.29 -29.47 -29.65
CA PHE A 14 -18.23 -29.48 -28.20
C PHE A 14 -17.08 -28.56 -27.75
N THR A 15 -17.24 -27.24 -27.92
CA THR A 15 -16.42 -26.26 -27.19
C THR A 15 -16.88 -26.26 -25.75
N LEU A 16 -16.35 -27.18 -24.96
CA LEU A 16 -16.50 -27.22 -23.51
C LEU A 16 -15.82 -25.97 -22.94
N GLY A 17 -16.61 -24.91 -22.79
CA GLY A 17 -16.18 -23.64 -22.21
C GLY A 17 -15.66 -23.87 -20.80
N SER A 18 -14.34 -23.83 -20.63
CA SER A 18 -13.71 -23.76 -19.31
C SER A 18 -14.04 -22.39 -18.71
N ALA A 19 -15.08 -22.31 -17.90
CA ALA A 19 -15.32 -21.15 -17.05
C ALA A 19 -14.18 -21.07 -16.02
N LEU A 20 -13.19 -20.23 -16.30
CA LEU A 20 -12.15 -19.86 -15.33
C LEU A 20 -12.83 -19.13 -14.17
N MET A 21 -13.09 -19.86 -13.09
CA MET A 21 -13.47 -19.27 -11.81
C MET A 21 -12.27 -18.50 -11.26
N VAL A 22 -12.16 -17.21 -11.58
CA VAL A 22 -11.16 -16.31 -11.00
C VAL A 22 -11.62 -15.99 -9.58
N ALA A 23 -11.16 -16.78 -8.61
CA ALA A 23 -11.31 -16.42 -7.21
C ALA A 23 -10.52 -15.13 -6.93
N PRO A 24 -11.05 -14.19 -6.13
CA PRO A 24 -10.28 -13.03 -5.71
C PRO A 24 -9.01 -13.49 -4.99
N ALA A 25 -7.84 -13.09 -5.47
CA ALA A 25 -6.61 -13.31 -4.74
C ALA A 25 -6.61 -12.40 -3.51
N LEU A 26 -6.67 -12.98 -2.31
CA LEU A 26 -6.48 -12.27 -1.05
C LEU A 26 -4.99 -11.91 -0.91
N ALA A 27 -4.56 -10.83 -1.57
CA ALA A 27 -3.24 -10.26 -1.36
C ALA A 27 -3.28 -9.43 -0.06
N HIS A 28 -2.85 -10.02 1.06
CA HIS A 28 -2.50 -9.26 2.26
C HIS A 28 -1.01 -8.94 2.17
N HIS A 29 -0.65 -7.67 1.98
CA HIS A 29 0.74 -7.23 2.07
C HIS A 29 1.28 -7.55 3.46
N SER A 30 2.42 -8.24 3.52
CA SER A 30 3.00 -8.69 4.77
C SER A 30 3.83 -7.58 5.41
N THR A 31 3.67 -7.37 6.71
CA THR A 31 4.53 -6.48 7.50
C THR A 31 5.84 -7.14 7.93
N ALA A 32 6.09 -8.39 7.50
CA ALA A 32 7.22 -9.20 7.95
C ALA A 32 8.60 -8.57 7.69
N MET A 33 8.70 -7.66 6.72
CA MET A 33 9.93 -6.95 6.41
C MET A 33 10.28 -5.87 7.44
N TYR A 34 9.34 -5.48 8.29
CA TYR A 34 9.52 -4.44 9.31
C TYR A 34 9.70 -5.03 10.71
N ASN A 35 10.52 -4.38 11.53
CA ASN A 35 10.68 -4.72 12.93
C ASN A 35 9.64 -3.97 13.79
N MET A 36 8.51 -4.61 14.03
CA MET A 36 7.42 -4.05 14.83
C MET A 36 7.64 -4.16 16.35
N ALA A 37 8.60 -4.98 16.79
CA ALA A 37 8.85 -5.23 18.21
C ALA A 37 9.56 -4.05 18.89
N THR A 38 10.36 -3.30 18.12
CA THR A 38 11.09 -2.12 18.59
C THR A 38 10.84 -0.93 17.66
N PRO A 39 9.68 -0.26 17.77
CA PRO A 39 9.38 0.90 16.95
C PRO A 39 10.42 2.01 17.16
N VAL A 40 10.78 2.69 16.07
CA VAL A 40 11.68 3.85 16.09
C VAL A 40 10.94 5.09 15.65
N THR A 41 11.46 6.26 16.02
CA THR A 41 10.92 7.55 15.59
C THR A 41 11.89 8.24 14.64
N VAL A 42 11.38 8.64 13.47
CA VAL A 42 12.12 9.39 12.45
C VAL A 42 11.46 10.76 12.29
N THR A 43 12.25 11.82 12.37
CA THR A 43 11.78 13.19 12.13
C THR A 43 12.38 13.71 10.85
N GLY A 44 11.55 14.29 9.99
CA GLY A 44 11.98 14.82 8.71
C GLY A 44 10.98 15.80 8.12
N THR A 45 11.39 16.39 7.00
CA THR A 45 10.54 17.28 6.22
C THR A 45 9.80 16.45 5.18
N VAL A 46 8.48 16.60 5.08
CA VAL A 46 7.68 15.95 4.05
C VAL A 46 8.15 16.45 2.68
N LYS A 47 8.63 15.53 1.86
CA LYS A 47 8.94 15.76 0.45
C LYS A 47 7.69 15.58 -0.40
N ARG A 48 6.94 14.51 -0.14
CA ARG A 48 5.66 14.23 -0.79
C ARG A 48 4.78 13.31 0.06
N PHE A 49 3.48 13.44 -0.15
CA PHE A 49 2.46 12.59 0.46
C PHE A 49 1.60 11.98 -0.66
N GLU A 50 1.64 10.66 -0.77
CA GLU A 50 0.87 9.91 -1.75
C GLU A 50 -0.38 9.32 -1.09
N TRP A 51 -1.52 9.87 -1.47
CA TRP A 51 -2.83 9.40 -1.04
C TRP A 51 -3.42 8.43 -2.08
N THR A 52 -2.80 7.26 -2.21
CA THR A 52 -3.13 6.26 -3.24
C THR A 52 -3.73 5.00 -2.61
N ASN A 53 -4.70 4.38 -3.27
CA ASN A 53 -5.31 3.12 -2.82
C ASN A 53 -4.43 1.93 -3.29
N PRO A 54 -4.06 0.94 -2.44
CA PRO A 54 -4.57 0.67 -1.09
C PRO A 54 -3.92 1.42 0.07
N HIS A 55 -2.62 1.67 0.02
CA HIS A 55 -1.85 2.27 1.12
C HIS A 55 -1.36 3.67 0.74
N ALA A 56 -1.46 4.60 1.69
CA ALA A 56 -0.82 5.90 1.55
C ALA A 56 0.66 5.80 1.92
N PHE A 57 1.47 6.71 1.38
CA PHE A 57 2.89 6.79 1.67
C PHE A 57 3.32 8.23 1.93
N VAL A 58 4.22 8.43 2.88
CA VAL A 58 4.89 9.71 3.12
C VAL A 58 6.36 9.54 2.83
N PHE A 59 6.93 10.47 2.07
CA PHE A 59 8.37 10.48 1.80
C PHE A 59 8.96 11.67 2.53
N LEU A 60 9.93 11.39 3.40
CA LEU A 60 10.56 12.38 4.26
C LEU A 60 12.00 12.63 3.81
N GLU A 61 12.43 13.88 3.80
CA GLU A 61 13.84 14.22 3.81
C GLU A 61 14.33 14.26 5.26
N VAL A 62 15.29 13.39 5.56
CA VAL A 62 15.85 13.20 6.91
C VAL A 62 17.35 13.47 6.83
N LYS A 63 17.89 14.21 7.81
CA LYS A 63 19.34 14.35 7.95
C LYS A 63 19.91 13.15 8.67
N ASP A 64 20.86 12.47 8.05
CA ASP A 64 21.64 11.42 8.71
C ASP A 64 22.64 12.02 9.73
N GLU A 65 23.35 11.15 10.46
CA GLU A 65 24.36 11.55 11.44
C GLU A 65 25.53 12.33 10.83
N LYS A 66 25.74 12.21 9.51
CA LYS A 66 26.79 12.90 8.75
C LYS A 66 26.28 14.22 8.15
N GLY A 67 25.01 14.57 8.36
CA GLY A 67 24.36 15.76 7.83
C GLY A 67 23.87 15.64 6.38
N ASN A 68 23.96 14.46 5.76
CA ASN A 68 23.41 14.24 4.41
C ASN A 68 21.90 14.11 4.46
N LEU A 69 21.23 14.61 3.43
CA LEU A 69 19.80 14.36 3.24
C LEU A 69 19.59 13.00 2.61
N ILE A 70 18.84 12.14 3.31
CA ILE A 70 18.37 10.85 2.83
C ILE A 70 16.85 10.86 2.75
N GLU A 71 16.30 10.22 1.72
CA GLU A 71 14.86 10.03 1.60
C GLU A 71 14.43 8.81 2.41
N TRP A 72 13.45 9.00 3.29
CA TRP A 72 12.77 7.94 4.02
C TRP A 72 11.40 7.68 3.40
N GLU A 73 11.12 6.41 3.12
CA GLU A 73 9.80 5.94 2.69
C GLU A 73 8.99 5.46 3.90
N VAL A 74 7.83 6.06 4.12
CA VAL A 74 6.97 5.73 5.25
C VAL A 74 5.65 5.20 4.71
N GLU A 75 5.48 3.88 4.79
CA GLU A 75 4.23 3.20 4.46
C GLU A 75 3.20 3.45 5.58
N MET A 76 1.97 3.79 5.20
CA MET A 76 0.85 3.99 6.11
C MET A 76 -0.20 2.89 5.95
N MET A 77 -1.18 2.85 6.84
CA MET A 77 -2.32 1.94 6.70
C MET A 77 -3.17 2.24 5.47
N SER A 78 -4.15 1.37 5.21
CA SER A 78 -5.03 1.55 4.07
C SER A 78 -5.85 2.83 4.15
N LEU A 79 -6.20 3.43 3.00
CA LEU A 79 -7.01 4.65 2.96
C LEU A 79 -8.33 4.53 3.72
N ASN A 80 -8.90 3.32 3.83
CA ASN A 80 -10.11 3.06 4.61
C ASN A 80 -9.87 3.26 6.11
N HIS A 81 -8.77 2.74 6.65
CA HIS A 81 -8.40 2.99 8.05
C HIS A 81 -8.03 4.46 8.27
N LEU A 82 -7.19 5.03 7.39
CA LEU A 82 -6.71 6.40 7.54
C LEU A 82 -7.84 7.43 7.55
N ARG A 83 -8.87 7.26 6.71
CA ARG A 83 -10.08 8.10 6.77
C ARG A 83 -10.77 8.03 8.13
N GLY A 84 -10.88 6.83 8.71
CA GLY A 84 -11.44 6.63 10.05
C GLY A 84 -10.60 7.29 11.16
N TYR A 85 -9.29 7.44 10.94
CA TYR A 85 -8.37 8.16 11.84
C TYR A 85 -8.27 9.67 11.55
N GLY A 86 -9.11 10.20 10.65
CA GLY A 86 -9.18 11.63 10.35
C GLY A 86 -8.15 12.13 9.33
N TRP A 87 -7.44 11.24 8.66
CA TRP A 87 -6.57 11.62 7.56
C TRP A 87 -7.36 11.97 6.30
N THR A 88 -6.82 12.92 5.56
CA THR A 88 -7.29 13.32 4.24
C THR A 88 -6.09 13.48 3.32
N ARG A 89 -6.33 13.55 2.00
CA ARG A 89 -5.27 13.84 1.02
C ARG A 89 -4.55 15.19 1.23
N ASN A 90 -5.07 16.06 2.09
CA ASN A 90 -4.55 17.39 2.38
C ASN A 90 -3.93 17.50 3.79
N THR A 91 -3.87 16.39 4.55
CA THR A 91 -3.37 16.41 5.93
C THR A 91 -1.88 16.75 6.01
N LEU A 92 -1.11 16.35 4.99
CA LEU A 92 0.31 16.68 4.85
C LEU A 92 0.54 17.40 3.53
N LYS A 93 1.51 18.30 3.54
CA LYS A 93 2.02 19.01 2.37
C LYS A 93 3.53 18.94 2.36
N ALA A 94 4.11 19.11 1.17
CA ALA A 94 5.55 19.26 1.05
C ALA A 94 6.02 20.45 1.91
N GLY A 95 7.10 20.27 2.67
CA GLY A 95 7.64 21.25 3.61
C GLY A 95 7.19 21.08 5.06
N ASP A 96 6.16 20.28 5.34
CA ASP A 96 5.74 20.02 6.73
C ASP A 96 6.84 19.24 7.47
N VAL A 97 7.18 19.65 8.69
CA VAL A 97 8.08 18.88 9.56
C VAL A 97 7.22 17.98 10.44
N ILE A 98 7.45 16.66 10.35
CA ILE A 98 6.71 15.66 11.12
C ILE A 98 7.66 14.65 11.76
N SER A 99 7.19 14.00 12.82
CA SER A 99 7.83 12.82 13.39
C SER A 99 6.95 11.61 13.16
N CYS A 100 7.49 10.56 12.55
CA CYS A 100 6.81 9.29 12.34
C CYS A 100 7.39 8.22 13.27
N THR A 101 6.53 7.49 13.96
CA THR A 101 6.91 6.35 14.79
C THR A 101 6.34 5.06 14.21
N GLY A 102 7.18 4.04 14.06
CA GLY A 102 6.80 2.80 13.39
C GLY A 102 7.90 1.75 13.35
N GLY A 103 7.62 0.63 12.68
CA GLY A 103 8.59 -0.45 12.52
C GLY A 103 9.52 -0.16 11.34
N ALA A 104 10.82 -0.03 11.61
CA ALA A 104 11.83 0.16 10.56
C ALA A 104 12.06 -1.13 9.75
N ALA A 105 12.47 -0.97 8.49
CA ALA A 105 12.83 -2.08 7.63
C ALA A 105 13.99 -2.88 8.22
N LYS A 106 13.82 -4.21 8.32
CA LYS A 106 14.86 -5.12 8.83
C LYS A 106 16.11 -5.15 7.96
N SER A 107 16.01 -4.77 6.70
CA SER A 107 17.14 -4.65 5.76
C SER A 107 18.06 -3.48 6.05
N GLY A 108 17.66 -2.53 6.90
CA GLY A 108 18.38 -1.27 7.13
C GLY A 108 18.13 -0.20 6.06
N ALA A 109 17.25 -0.45 5.08
CA ALA A 109 16.79 0.59 4.16
C ALA A 109 16.10 1.73 4.95
N PRO A 110 16.18 3.00 4.47
CA PRO A 110 15.47 4.13 5.08
C PRO A 110 13.97 4.03 4.79
N SER A 111 13.32 3.05 5.41
CA SER A 111 11.92 2.75 5.20
C SER A 111 11.29 2.21 6.49
N MET A 112 9.99 2.48 6.67
CA MET A 112 9.21 1.95 7.78
C MET A 112 7.73 1.81 7.46
N ILE A 113 7.04 0.98 8.24
CA ILE A 113 5.59 1.02 8.38
C ILE A 113 5.20 1.84 9.60
N SER A 114 4.40 2.88 9.40
CA SER A 114 3.98 3.83 10.43
C SER A 114 2.90 3.26 11.34
N SER A 115 3.02 3.55 12.64
CA SER A 115 1.97 3.34 13.65
C SER A 115 1.27 4.65 14.02
N TYR A 116 2.00 5.75 14.10
CA TYR A 116 1.44 7.09 14.28
C TYR A 116 2.44 8.17 13.85
N MET A 117 1.93 9.38 13.64
CA MET A 117 2.72 10.56 13.31
C MET A 117 2.34 11.73 14.21
N LYS A 118 3.36 12.47 14.66
CA LYS A 118 3.20 13.81 15.22
C LYS A 118 3.36 14.83 14.09
N LEU A 119 2.30 15.58 13.83
CA LEU A 119 2.29 16.62 12.80
C LEU A 119 2.96 17.91 13.29
N GLY A 120 3.32 18.80 12.36
CA GLY A 120 3.93 20.10 12.68
C GLY A 120 3.03 21.01 13.53
N ASP A 121 1.71 20.82 13.47
CA ASP A 121 0.73 21.51 14.32
C ASP A 121 0.53 20.86 15.70
N GLY A 122 1.28 19.80 16.01
CA GLY A 122 1.23 19.07 17.27
C GLY A 122 0.19 17.96 17.35
N ARG A 123 -0.67 17.77 16.34
CA ARG A 123 -1.62 16.65 16.33
C ARG A 123 -0.90 15.31 16.28
N MET A 124 -1.38 14.35 17.08
CA MET A 124 -0.98 12.95 17.03
C MET A 124 -2.00 12.17 16.20
N MET A 125 -1.59 11.68 15.04
CA MET A 125 -2.46 11.00 14.08
C MET A 125 -2.03 9.54 13.96
N LYS A 126 -2.96 8.62 14.22
CA LYS A 126 -2.72 7.17 14.06
C LYS A 126 -2.58 6.80 12.59
N SER A 127 -1.62 5.95 12.26
CA SER A 127 -1.54 5.24 10.98
C SER A 127 -2.10 3.85 11.19
#